data_AF-A0A1G8X2L6-F1
#
_entry.id   AF-A0A1G8X2L6-F1
#
_cell.length_a   1.000
_cell.length_b   1.000
_cell.length_c   1.000
_cell.angle_alpha   90.00
_cell.angle_beta   90.00
_cell.angle_gamma   90.00
#
_symmetry.space_group_name_H-M   'P 1'
#
loop_
_entity.id
_entity.type
_entity.pdbx_description
1 polymer ?
#
loop_
_entity_poly.entity_id
_entity_poly.type
_entity_poly.pdbx_seq_one_letter_code
_entity_poly.pdbx_strand_id
1 'polypeptide(L)' 'MEFVEPIRSKKQIDALKKYLRGQNIRDYLLFVLGINSGLRISDLLKLQVEEVYNQDRISIREQKTGK' A
#
# COMPACT_ATOMS: atom_id res chain seq x y z
N MET A 1 6.26 20.01 -16.35
CA MET A 1 6.51 18.87 -15.44
C MET A 1 5.48 18.99 -14.35
N GLU A 2 4.53 18.07 -14.27
CA GLU A 2 3.56 18.08 -13.17
C GLU A 2 4.30 17.74 -11.88
N PHE A 3 4.35 18.68 -10.95
CA PHE A 3 5.00 18.51 -9.65
C PHE A 3 4.00 17.88 -8.69
N VAL A 4 4.36 16.75 -8.10
CA VAL A 4 3.55 16.08 -7.09
C VAL A 4 4.26 16.10 -5.76
N GLU A 5 3.52 16.42 -4.69
CA GLU A 5 4.03 16.41 -3.32
C GLU A 5 3.49 15.23 -2.52
N PRO A 6 4.29 14.65 -1.61
CA PRO A 6 3.82 13.61 -0.72
C PRO A 6 2.81 14.16 0.30
N ILE A 7 1.85 13.33 0.70
CA ILE A 7 0.93 13.64 1.78
C ILE A 7 1.68 13.55 3.12
N ARG A 8 1.87 14.69 3.79
CA ARG A 8 2.61 14.77 5.07
C ARG A 8 1.71 14.79 6.30
N SER A 9 0.45 15.18 6.15
CA SER A 9 -0.48 15.33 7.27
C SER A 9 -1.16 14.02 7.64
N LYS A 10 -1.01 13.60 8.90
CA LYS A 10 -1.74 12.44 9.44
C LYS A 10 -3.26 12.61 9.31
N LYS A 11 -3.78 13.83 9.52
CA LYS A 11 -5.20 14.14 9.36
C LYS A 11 -5.69 13.89 7.93
N GLN A 12 -4.88 14.25 6.93
CA GLN A 12 -5.22 13.98 5.52
C GLN A 12 -5.20 12.47 5.23
N ILE A 13 -4.22 11.74 5.76
CA ILE A 13 -4.15 10.28 5.64
C ILE A 13 -5.40 9.62 6.24
N ASP A 14 -5.82 10.05 7.44
CA ASP A 14 -6.98 9.48 8.12
C ASP A 14 -8.30 9.83 7.40
N ALA A 15 -8.40 11.04 6.85
CA ALA A 15 -9.54 11.42 6.01
C ALA A 15 -9.62 10.53 4.75
N LEU A 16 -8.49 10.28 4.08
CA LEU A 16 -8.44 9.42 2.89
C LEU A 16 -8.77 7.95 3.24
N LYS A 17 -8.25 7.45 4.36
CA LYS A 17 -8.62 6.13 4.91
C LYS A 17 -10.14 6.01 5.10
N LYS A 18 -10.77 6.98 5.75
CA LYS A 18 -12.22 6.99 5.99
C LYS A 18 -13.01 7.04 4.68
N TYR A 19 -12.59 7.87 3.74
CA TYR A 19 -13.20 7.98 2.42
C TYR A 19 -13.14 6.64 1.67
N LEU A 20 -11.94 6.06 1.51
CA LEU A 20 -11.75 4.81 0.79
C LEU A 20 -12.51 3.66 1.44
N ARG A 21 -12.52 3.57 2.78
CA ARG A 21 -13.26 2.51 3.48
C ARG A 21 -14.77 2.56 3.22
N GLY A 22 -15.33 3.76 3.02
CA GLY A 22 -16.74 3.93 2.67
C GLY A 22 -17.06 3.68 1.20
N GLN A 23 -16.07 3.75 0.30
CA GLN A 23 -16.25 3.58 -1.14
C GLN A 23 -15.91 2.16 -1.60
N ASN A 24 -14.71 1.68 -1.28
CA ASN A 24 -14.21 0.37 -1.70
C ASN A 24 -13.18 -0.17 -0.71
N ILE A 25 -13.51 -1.31 -0.08
CA ILE A 25 -12.66 -1.94 0.92
C ILE A 25 -11.31 -2.42 0.35
N ARG A 26 -11.27 -2.83 -0.93
CA ARG A 26 -10.03 -3.24 -1.62
C ARG A 26 -9.08 -2.06 -1.73
N ASP A 27 -9.59 -0.90 -2.13
CA ASP A 27 -8.75 0.29 -2.33
C ASP A 27 -8.27 0.85 -0.98
N TYR A 28 -9.10 0.77 0.06
CA TYR A 28 -8.68 1.03 1.44
C TYR A 28 -7.55 0.09 1.89
N LEU A 29 -7.68 -1.22 1.65
CA LEU A 29 -6.66 -2.21 1.98
C LEU A 29 -5.34 -1.88 1.26
N LEU A 30 -5.37 -1.66 -0.05
CA LEU A 30 -4.19 -1.34 -0.86
C LEU A 30 -3.51 -0.06 -0.37
N PHE A 31 -4.30 0.97 -0.05
CA PHE A 31 -3.76 2.22 0.48
C PHE A 31 -3.07 2.00 1.83
N VAL A 32 -3.74 1.36 2.78
CA VAL A 32 -3.17 1.10 4.12
C VAL A 32 -1.94 0.21 4.04
N LEU A 33 -1.97 -0.86 3.25
CA LEU A 33 -0.83 -1.76 3.10
C LEU A 33 0.35 -1.04 2.44
N GLY A 34 0.10 -0.24 1.39
CA GLY A 34 1.15 0.47 0.67
C GLY A 34 1.86 1.53 1.51
N ILE A 35 1.12 2.36 2.24
CA ILE A 35 1.76 3.42 3.05
C ILE A 35 2.52 2.90 4.27
N ASN A 36 2.20 1.70 4.77
CA ASN A 36 2.86 1.10 5.94
C ASN A 36 4.03 0.18 5.57
N SER A 37 4.02 -0.41 4.36
CA SER A 37 5.08 -1.32 3.91
C SER A 37 6.11 -0.64 3.00
N GLY A 38 5.78 0.51 2.39
CA GLY A 38 6.65 1.18 1.42
C GLY A 38 6.78 0.43 0.08
N LEU A 39 5.96 -0.61 -0.14
CA LEU A 39 5.94 -1.37 -1.38
C LEU A 39 5.38 -0.54 -2.53
N ARG A 40 5.92 -0.77 -3.73
CA ARG A 40 5.37 -0.17 -4.94
C ARG A 40 4.05 -0.83 -5.30
N ILE A 41 3.17 -0.07 -5.94
CA ILE A 41 1.84 -0.57 -6.32
C ILE A 41 1.90 -1.85 -7.18
N SER A 42 2.90 -1.95 -8.06
CA SER A 42 3.12 -3.14 -8.89
C SER A 42 3.46 -4.40 -8.09
N ASP A 43 4.12 -4.24 -6.93
CA ASP A 43 4.49 -5.35 -6.05
C ASP A 43 3.31 -5.71 -5.15
N LEU A 44 2.57 -4.71 -4.63
CA LEU A 44 1.32 -4.93 -3.87
C LEU A 44 0.29 -5.73 -4.66
N LEU A 45 0.16 -5.48 -5.96
CA LEU A 45 -0.82 -6.18 -6.82
C LEU A 45 -0.49 -7.65 -7.06
N LYS A 46 0.76 -8.08 -6.84
CA LYS A 46 1.17 -9.49 -6.99
C LYS A 46 1.15 -10.28 -5.69
N LEU A 47 0.99 -9.59 -4.56
CA LEU A 47 1.04 -10.19 -3.24
C LEU A 47 -0.13 -11.14 -3.03
N GLN A 48 0.16 -12.38 -2.65
CA GLN A 48 -0.84 -13.40 -2.38
C GLN A 48 -1.09 -13.55 -0.88
N VAL A 49 -2.30 -13.97 -0.51
CA VAL A 49 -2.69 -14.14 0.90
C VAL A 49 -1.82 -15.19 1.60
N GLU A 50 -1.46 -16.27 0.92
CA GLU A 50 -0.60 -17.34 1.46
C GLU A 50 0.82 -16.86 1.81
N GLU A 51 1.32 -15.81 1.14
CA GLU A 51 2.65 -15.25 1.40
C GLU A 51 2.69 -14.35 2.65
N VAL A 52 1.51 -13.95 3.17
CA VAL A 52 1.40 -13.01 4.28
C VAL A 52 0.65 -13.57 5.49
N TYR A 53 -0.26 -14.51 5.26
CA TYR A 53 -1.08 -15.08 6.32
C TYR A 53 -0.22 -15.98 7.22
N ASN A 54 -0.25 -15.71 8.53
CA ASN A 54 0.58 -16.37 9.54
C ASN A 54 2.10 -16.25 9.30
N GLN A 55 2.56 -15.21 8.60
CA GLN A 55 3.98 -14.93 8.42
C GLN A 55 4.39 -13.71 9.25
N ASP A 56 5.47 -13.84 10.04
CA ASP A 56 6.05 -12.72 10.77
C ASP A 56 6.82 -11.76 9.86
N ARG A 57 7.28 -12.26 8.69
CA ARG A 57 8.06 -11.50 7.71
C ARG A 57 7.65 -11.92 6.31
N ILE A 58 7.55 -10.94 5.41
CA ILE A 58 7.24 -11.17 4.00
C ILE A 58 8.53 -10.94 3.21
N SER A 59 8.89 -11.89 2.35
CA SER A 59 10.02 -11.76 1.41
C SER A 59 9.47 -11.44 0.03
N ILE A 60 9.64 -10.21 -0.43
CA ILE A 60 9.18 -9.77 -1.76
C ILE A 60 10.40 -9.52 -2.62
N ARG A 61 10.43 -10.13 -3.81
CA ARG A 61 11.41 -9.82 -4.84
C ARG A 61 10.87 -8.67 -5.68
N GLU A 62 11.45 -7.48 -5.52
CA GLU A 62 11.06 -6.27 -6.21
C GLU A 62 11.23 -6.42 -7.72
N GLN A 63 10.19 -6.08 -8.48
CA GLN A 63 10.26 -6.19 -9.95
C GLN A 63 11.22 -5.21 -10.59
N LYS A 64 11.32 -3.99 -10.04
CA LYS A 64 12.09 -2.91 -10.67
C LYS A 64 13.59 -3.06 -10.44
N THR A 65 13.98 -3.57 -9.29
CA THR A 65 15.39 -3.67 -8.89
C THR A 65 15.91 -5.10 -8.92
N GLY A 66 15.03 -6.10 -9.04
CA GLY A 66 15.36 -7.52 -9.06
C GLY A 66 15.85 -8.09 -7.73
N LYS A 67 15.88 -7.26 -6.68
CA LYS A 67 16.28 -7.58 -5.31
C LYS A 67 15.09 -8.10 -4.52
#